data_AF-A0A8E2EBX1-F1
#
_entry.id   AF-A0A8E2EBX1-F1
#
_cell.length_a   1.000
_cell.length_b   1.000
_cell.length_c   1.000
_cell.angle_alpha   90.00
_cell.angle_beta   90.00
_cell.angle_gamma   90.00
#
_symmetry.space_group_name_H-M   'P 1'
#
loop_
_entity.id
_entity.type
_entity.pdbx_description
1 polymer ?
#
loop_
_entity_poly.entity_id
_entity_poly.type
_entity_poly.pdbx_seq_one_letter_code
_entity_poly.pdbx_strand_id
1 'polypeptide(L)'
;MHRTYSMRQSRAPTASQIQNPPPPVSTTKTGRFFGKTNIGHTFRRNAAGAFGPDLAKKLSQLVKMEKNVMRSMELVSRERMEVAQQLSIWGEACDDDVSDVTDKLGVLIYEIGELEDQFVDRYDQYRVTIKSIRNIEASVQPSRDRKQKITDQIAQLKYKEPNSPKIVVLEQELVRAEAESLVAEAQLSNITREKLKAAFTYQFDALREHCEKLAIIAGYGKHLLELIDDTPVTPGETRNAYDGYEASKAIIQDCEDALTNWVQQNAAVSAKLSTRARTLSQRRRNARRDPNEGVDLSHQDQPLERESGLWIPASEHQGNGYDDEEEEEDAPSTVHTETRGREEERPIAA
;
A
#
# COMPACT_ATOMS: atom_id res chain seq x y z
N MET A 1 19.66 -31.37 10.84
CA MET A 1 18.47 -30.67 11.38
C MET A 1 17.52 -30.35 10.23
N HIS A 2 16.24 -30.69 10.35
CA HIS A 2 15.23 -30.37 9.33
C HIS A 2 14.81 -28.90 9.47
N ARG A 3 15.35 -28.01 8.62
CA ARG A 3 14.94 -26.61 8.57
C ARG A 3 13.54 -26.51 7.97
N THR A 4 12.54 -26.43 8.85
CA THR A 4 11.17 -26.14 8.44
C THR A 4 10.94 -24.66 8.67
N TYR A 5 11.17 -23.86 7.62
CA TYR A 5 10.96 -22.40 7.64
C TYR A 5 9.48 -22.00 7.68
N SER A 6 8.56 -22.98 7.73
CA SER A 6 7.13 -22.71 7.81
C SER A 6 6.67 -22.85 9.25
N MET A 7 6.14 -21.76 9.80
CA MET A 7 5.41 -21.75 11.07
C MET A 7 4.17 -22.62 11.06
N ARG A 8 3.68 -23.06 9.89
CA ARG A 8 2.38 -23.73 9.76
C ARG A 8 2.58 -25.23 9.67
N GLN A 9 2.41 -25.95 10.77
CA GLN A 9 2.44 -27.43 10.75
C GLN A 9 1.25 -28.02 9.98
N SER A 10 0.14 -27.28 9.86
CA SER A 10 -1.01 -27.67 9.06
C SER A 10 -1.32 -26.62 7.98
N ARG A 11 -1.61 -27.07 6.76
CA ARG A 11 -2.16 -26.23 5.68
C ARG A 11 -3.62 -25.81 5.93
N ALA A 12 -4.11 -25.92 7.16
CA ALA A 12 -5.47 -25.54 7.49
C ALA A 12 -5.62 -24.00 7.44
N PRO A 13 -6.76 -23.50 6.97
CA PRO A 13 -7.01 -22.06 6.94
C PRO A 13 -7.07 -21.51 8.37
N THR A 14 -6.45 -20.35 8.61
CA THR A 14 -6.50 -19.66 9.91
C THR A 14 -7.92 -19.22 10.23
N ALA A 15 -8.23 -18.93 11.51
CA ALA A 15 -9.56 -18.47 11.91
C ALA A 15 -10.01 -17.22 11.12
N SER A 16 -9.08 -16.30 10.84
CA SER A 16 -9.34 -15.14 9.97
C SER A 16 -9.63 -15.50 8.51
N GLN A 17 -8.95 -16.52 7.96
CA GLN A 17 -9.18 -17.01 6.59
C GLN A 17 -10.51 -17.76 6.45
N ILE A 18 -10.98 -18.39 7.53
CA ILE A 18 -12.32 -19.01 7.57
C ILE A 18 -13.41 -17.92 7.57
N GLN A 19 -13.20 -16.81 8.29
CA GLN A 19 -14.13 -15.68 8.29
C GLN A 19 -14.12 -14.91 6.96
N ASN A 20 -12.94 -14.72 6.38
CA ASN A 20 -12.73 -13.98 5.14
C ASN A 20 -11.87 -14.81 4.19
N PRO A 21 -12.44 -15.43 3.14
CA PRO A 21 -11.67 -16.27 2.22
C PRO A 21 -10.55 -15.45 1.55
N PRO A 22 -9.37 -16.06 1.30
CA PRO A 22 -8.25 -15.35 0.72
C PRO A 22 -8.60 -14.81 -0.67
N PRO A 23 -8.16 -13.58 -1.01
CA PRO A 23 -8.36 -13.03 -2.35
C PRO A 23 -7.62 -13.87 -3.41
N PRO A 24 -7.94 -13.69 -4.70
CA PRO A 24 -7.10 -14.22 -5.77
C PRO A 24 -5.67 -13.66 -5.65
N VAL A 25 -4.69 -14.44 -6.11
CA VAL A 25 -3.29 -14.02 -6.16
C VAL A 25 -3.14 -12.71 -6.94
N SER A 26 -2.23 -11.86 -6.49
CA SER A 26 -1.97 -10.56 -7.11
C SER A 26 -1.69 -10.70 -8.61
N THR A 27 -2.33 -9.84 -9.39
CA THR A 27 -2.25 -9.70 -10.85
C THR A 27 -0.85 -9.44 -11.38
N THR A 28 0.10 -9.06 -10.52
CA THR A 28 1.53 -8.90 -10.88
C THR A 28 2.38 -10.14 -10.64
N LYS A 29 1.84 -11.16 -9.95
CA LYS A 29 2.51 -12.44 -9.71
C LYS A 29 2.32 -13.42 -10.87
N THR A 30 1.17 -13.38 -11.56
CA THR A 30 0.89 -14.25 -12.73
C THR A 30 1.46 -13.64 -14.02
N GLY A 31 2.46 -14.28 -14.65
CA GLY A 31 2.91 -13.96 -16.01
C GLY A 31 4.33 -13.37 -16.19
N ARG A 32 5.26 -13.57 -15.24
CA ARG A 32 6.67 -13.20 -15.45
C ARG A 32 7.37 -14.20 -16.38
N PHE A 33 7.14 -14.10 -17.69
CA PHE A 33 7.89 -14.86 -18.70
C PHE A 33 9.11 -14.13 -19.29
N PHE A 34 9.31 -12.82 -19.07
CA PHE A 34 10.52 -12.12 -19.56
C PHE A 34 10.94 -10.91 -18.70
N GLY A 35 12.22 -10.86 -18.30
CA GLY A 35 13.00 -9.63 -18.02
C GLY A 35 12.96 -9.01 -16.61
N LYS A 36 14.04 -9.19 -15.84
CA LYS A 36 14.40 -8.36 -14.68
C LYS A 36 14.85 -6.98 -15.16
N THR A 37 13.98 -5.97 -15.20
CA THR A 37 14.43 -4.57 -15.34
C THR A 37 13.56 -3.62 -14.52
N ASN A 38 14.14 -3.15 -13.41
CA ASN A 38 13.59 -2.10 -12.55
C ASN A 38 13.79 -0.73 -13.23
N ILE A 39 12.99 -0.41 -14.25
CA ILE A 39 12.90 0.98 -14.71
C ILE A 39 12.17 1.78 -13.62
N GLY A 40 12.83 2.83 -13.12
CA GLY A 40 12.48 3.59 -11.93
C GLY A 40 11.03 4.07 -11.83
N HIS A 41 10.56 4.15 -10.58
CA HIS A 41 9.19 4.55 -10.24
C HIS A 41 8.81 5.95 -10.77
N THR A 42 9.77 6.86 -10.88
CA THR A 42 9.62 8.25 -11.32
C THR A 42 9.31 8.37 -12.81
N PHE A 43 10.07 7.69 -13.68
CA PHE A 43 9.88 7.73 -15.13
C PHE A 43 8.50 7.15 -15.54
N ARG A 44 8.04 6.12 -14.82
CA ARG A 44 6.70 5.56 -15.03
C ARG A 44 5.61 6.51 -14.57
N ARG A 45 5.78 7.32 -13.51
CA ARG A 45 4.74 8.26 -13.04
C ARG A 45 4.38 9.29 -14.11
N ASN A 46 5.39 9.87 -14.76
CA ASN A 46 5.19 10.99 -15.70
C ASN A 46 4.52 10.56 -17.01
N ALA A 47 4.70 9.31 -17.45
CA ALA A 47 4.01 8.78 -18.64
C ALA A 47 2.52 8.46 -18.43
N ALA A 48 1.99 8.54 -17.20
CA ALA A 48 0.65 8.06 -16.84
C ALA A 48 -0.51 9.04 -17.03
N GLY A 49 -0.22 10.31 -17.38
CA GLY A 49 -1.22 11.36 -17.55
C GLY A 49 -1.31 11.93 -18.97
N ALA A 50 -0.42 11.49 -19.87
CA ALA A 50 -0.28 12.09 -21.20
C ALA A 50 -1.37 11.66 -22.20
N PHE A 51 -1.99 10.48 -22.00
CA PHE A 51 -2.99 9.94 -22.93
C PHE A 51 -4.14 9.27 -22.16
N GLY A 52 -5.26 9.99 -22.03
CA GLY A 52 -6.49 9.53 -21.39
C GLY A 52 -7.49 10.67 -21.26
N PRO A 53 -8.80 10.39 -21.19
CA PRO A 53 -9.80 11.45 -21.09
C PRO A 53 -9.66 12.21 -19.77
N ASP A 54 -9.91 13.52 -19.80
CA ASP A 54 -9.47 14.47 -18.77
C ASP A 54 -9.93 14.11 -17.35
N LEU A 55 -11.16 13.62 -17.20
CA LEU A 55 -11.71 13.23 -15.90
C LEU A 55 -10.93 12.07 -15.25
N ALA A 56 -10.51 11.08 -16.04
CA ALA A 56 -9.89 9.86 -15.54
C ALA A 56 -8.38 10.02 -15.28
N LYS A 57 -7.76 11.14 -15.65
CA LYS A 57 -6.29 11.35 -15.57
C LYS A 57 -5.77 11.21 -14.14
N LYS A 58 -6.41 11.89 -13.18
CA LYS A 58 -5.99 11.89 -11.77
C LYS A 58 -6.09 10.49 -11.16
N LEU A 59 -7.21 9.81 -11.39
CA LEU A 59 -7.41 8.47 -10.85
C LEU A 59 -6.53 7.43 -11.56
N SER A 60 -6.20 7.62 -12.83
CA SER A 60 -5.22 6.81 -13.56
C SER A 60 -3.81 6.93 -12.98
N GLN A 61 -3.40 8.15 -12.62
CA GLN A 61 -2.14 8.40 -11.94
C GLN A 61 -2.11 7.69 -10.57
N LEU A 62 -3.18 7.82 -9.77
CA LEU A 62 -3.30 7.15 -8.48
C LEU A 62 -3.20 5.63 -8.63
N VAL A 63 -3.98 5.00 -9.52
CA VAL A 63 -3.95 3.54 -9.75
C VAL A 63 -2.54 3.06 -10.14
N LYS A 64 -1.77 3.88 -10.87
CA LYS A 64 -0.39 3.56 -11.23
C LYS A 64 0.56 3.69 -10.04
N MET A 65 0.41 4.72 -9.23
CA MET A 65 1.18 4.88 -7.98
C MET A 65 0.88 3.74 -7.01
N GLU A 66 -0.38 3.32 -6.88
CA GLU A 66 -0.76 2.16 -6.06
C GLU A 66 -0.15 0.85 -6.58
N LYS A 67 -0.11 0.66 -7.90
CA LYS A 67 0.61 -0.49 -8.50
C LYS A 67 2.10 -0.47 -8.18
N ASN A 68 2.70 0.72 -8.10
CA ASN A 68 4.10 0.88 -7.75
C ASN A 68 4.35 0.51 -6.28
N VAL A 69 3.55 1.02 -5.35
CA VAL A 69 3.62 0.67 -3.92
C VAL A 69 3.51 -0.84 -3.73
N MET A 70 2.51 -1.46 -4.36
CA MET A 70 2.32 -2.91 -4.28
C MET A 70 3.54 -3.71 -4.77
N ARG A 71 4.22 -3.27 -5.84
CA ARG A 71 5.46 -3.91 -6.31
C ARG A 71 6.62 -3.76 -5.33
N SER A 72 6.71 -2.62 -4.66
CA SER A 72 7.70 -2.42 -3.60
C SER A 72 7.42 -3.35 -2.41
N MET A 73 6.14 -3.53 -2.04
CA MET A 73 5.74 -4.49 -1.01
C MET A 73 6.08 -5.94 -1.40
N GLU A 74 5.85 -6.35 -2.67
CA GLU A 74 6.28 -7.66 -3.18
C GLU A 74 7.80 -7.88 -3.10
N LEU A 75 8.59 -6.81 -3.24
CA LEU A 75 10.03 -6.90 -3.10
C LEU A 75 10.41 -7.07 -1.63
N VAL A 76 9.88 -6.22 -0.75
CA VAL A 76 10.15 -6.27 0.70
C VAL A 76 9.82 -7.66 1.27
N SER A 77 8.70 -8.25 0.88
CA SER A 77 8.31 -9.60 1.32
C SER A 77 9.37 -10.65 0.94
N ARG A 78 9.85 -10.67 -0.32
CA ARG A 78 10.88 -11.61 -0.76
C ARG A 78 12.21 -11.38 -0.06
N GLU A 79 12.68 -10.14 -0.01
CA GLU A 79 13.95 -9.80 0.63
C GLU A 79 13.91 -10.16 2.12
N ARG A 80 12.77 -9.98 2.79
CA ARG A 80 12.60 -10.36 4.20
C ARG A 80 12.71 -11.86 4.43
N MET A 81 12.17 -12.68 3.52
CA MET A 81 12.34 -14.13 3.55
C MET A 81 13.81 -14.56 3.35
N GLU A 82 14.54 -13.87 2.46
CA GLU A 82 15.97 -14.13 2.23
C GLU A 82 16.82 -13.72 3.46
N VAL A 83 16.53 -12.57 4.07
CA VAL A 83 17.16 -12.11 5.31
C VAL A 83 16.93 -13.12 6.44
N ALA A 84 15.71 -13.65 6.58
CA ALA A 84 15.39 -14.67 7.57
C ALA A 84 16.25 -15.93 7.42
N GLN A 85 16.43 -16.41 6.19
CA GLN A 85 17.28 -17.57 5.89
C GLN A 85 18.74 -17.28 6.19
N GLN A 86 19.24 -16.11 5.77
CA GLN A 86 20.63 -15.73 5.98
C GLN A 86 20.96 -15.55 7.46
N LEU A 87 20.03 -15.05 8.29
CA LEU A 87 20.17 -14.95 9.74
C LEU A 87 20.37 -16.32 10.38
N SER A 88 19.52 -17.29 10.04
CA SER A 88 19.60 -18.67 10.53
C SER A 88 20.91 -19.37 10.08
N ILE A 89 21.36 -19.13 8.84
CA ILE A 89 22.64 -19.66 8.34
C ILE A 89 23.83 -19.09 9.09
N TRP A 90 23.84 -17.78 9.36
CA TRP A 90 24.92 -17.15 10.11
C TRP A 90 25.01 -17.69 11.54
N GLY A 91 23.86 -17.80 12.22
CA GLY A 91 23.81 -18.25 13.61
C GLY A 91 24.22 -19.70 13.82
N GLU A 92 24.11 -20.57 12.81
CA GLU A 92 24.56 -21.96 12.87
C GLU A 92 26.05 -22.10 13.20
N ALA A 93 26.86 -21.10 12.85
CA ALA A 93 28.29 -21.08 13.13
C ALA A 93 28.65 -20.43 14.49
N CYS A 94 27.66 -20.02 15.28
CA CYS A 94 27.83 -19.38 16.59
C CYS A 94 27.68 -20.39 17.74
N ASP A 95 27.73 -19.88 18.98
CA ASP A 95 27.47 -20.65 20.20
C ASP A 95 26.02 -21.19 20.21
N ASP A 96 25.78 -22.24 21.01
CA ASP A 96 24.53 -23.01 21.02
C ASP A 96 23.26 -22.17 21.28
N ASP A 97 23.36 -21.16 22.15
CA ASP A 97 22.29 -20.22 22.49
C ASP A 97 21.97 -19.28 21.33
N VAL A 98 23.00 -18.68 20.73
CA VAL A 98 22.88 -17.81 19.56
C VAL A 98 22.32 -18.60 18.37
N SER A 99 22.83 -19.82 18.14
CA SER A 99 22.38 -20.71 17.07
C SER A 99 20.89 -21.04 17.19
N ASP A 100 20.41 -21.42 18.37
CA ASP A 100 18.99 -21.74 18.57
C ASP A 100 18.09 -20.50 18.42
N VAL A 101 18.45 -19.39 19.05
CA VAL A 101 17.63 -18.16 19.03
C VAL A 101 17.56 -17.58 17.62
N THR A 102 18.67 -17.52 16.89
CA THR A 102 18.70 -17.01 15.51
C THR A 102 17.94 -17.90 14.53
N ASP A 103 17.92 -19.22 14.75
CA ASP A 103 17.07 -20.14 14.00
C ASP A 103 15.58 -19.82 14.20
N LYS A 104 15.12 -19.66 15.45
CA LYS A 104 13.72 -19.30 15.75
C LYS A 104 13.36 -17.89 15.27
N LEU A 105 14.27 -16.92 15.40
CA LEU A 105 14.09 -15.58 14.83
C LEU A 105 13.97 -15.63 13.30
N GLY A 106 14.74 -16.48 12.64
CA GLY A 106 14.60 -16.75 11.21
C GLY A 106 13.19 -17.22 10.85
N VAL A 107 12.65 -18.19 11.60
CA VAL A 107 11.27 -18.67 11.40
C VAL A 107 10.24 -17.53 11.55
N LEU A 108 10.37 -16.70 12.58
CA LEU A 108 9.46 -15.56 12.81
C LEU A 108 9.55 -14.51 11.70
N ILE A 109 10.75 -14.11 11.29
CA ILE A 109 10.96 -13.11 10.23
C ILE A 109 10.47 -13.64 8.88
N TYR A 110 10.62 -14.94 8.63
CA TYR A 110 10.09 -15.59 7.44
C TYR A 110 8.55 -15.50 7.37
N GLU A 111 7.85 -15.81 8.48
CA GLU A 111 6.38 -15.67 8.53
C GLU A 111 5.93 -14.21 8.36
N ILE A 112 6.71 -13.22 8.82
CA ILE A 112 6.41 -11.81 8.49
C ILE A 112 6.42 -11.60 6.97
N GLY A 113 7.41 -12.15 6.25
CA GLY A 113 7.46 -12.10 4.79
C GLY A 113 6.23 -12.74 4.13
N GLU A 114 5.78 -13.88 4.63
CA GLU A 114 4.56 -14.57 4.16
C GLU A 114 3.29 -13.75 4.41
N LEU A 115 3.18 -13.12 5.59
CA LEU A 115 2.07 -12.23 5.93
C LEU A 115 2.05 -10.95 5.08
N GLU A 116 3.22 -10.43 4.71
CA GLU A 116 3.34 -9.34 3.73
C GLU A 116 2.85 -9.78 2.35
N ASP A 117 3.22 -10.99 1.90
CA ASP A 117 2.80 -11.50 0.59
C ASP A 117 1.27 -11.71 0.52
N GLN A 118 0.67 -12.21 1.60
CA GLN A 118 -0.79 -12.33 1.76
C GLN A 118 -1.47 -10.95 1.78
N PHE A 119 -0.86 -9.96 2.43
CA PHE A 119 -1.36 -8.59 2.43
C PHE A 119 -1.31 -7.96 1.03
N VAL A 120 -0.25 -8.21 0.26
CA VAL A 120 -0.12 -7.75 -1.14
C VAL A 120 -1.28 -8.22 -2.01
N ASP A 121 -1.74 -9.48 -1.86
CA ASP A 121 -2.88 -9.99 -2.63
C ASP A 121 -4.17 -9.23 -2.31
N ARG A 122 -4.37 -8.85 -1.03
CA ARG A 122 -5.50 -7.99 -0.63
C ARG A 122 -5.33 -6.56 -1.13
N TYR A 123 -4.11 -6.03 -1.09
CA TYR A 123 -3.79 -4.71 -1.63
C TYR A 123 -4.13 -4.61 -3.13
N ASP A 124 -3.90 -5.68 -3.89
CA ASP A 124 -4.26 -5.72 -5.31
C ASP A 124 -5.77 -5.63 -5.52
N GLN A 125 -6.57 -6.35 -4.72
CA GLN A 125 -8.04 -6.29 -4.82
C GLN A 125 -8.57 -4.88 -4.51
N TYR A 126 -7.99 -4.18 -3.53
CA TYR A 126 -8.22 -2.76 -3.30
C TYR A 126 -7.92 -1.94 -4.57
N ARG A 127 -6.72 -2.10 -5.15
CA ARG A 127 -6.29 -1.38 -6.37
C ARG A 127 -7.21 -1.65 -7.56
N VAL A 128 -7.63 -2.90 -7.78
CA VAL A 128 -8.55 -3.29 -8.85
C VAL A 128 -9.91 -2.62 -8.67
N THR A 129 -10.39 -2.48 -7.43
CA THR A 129 -11.63 -1.76 -7.13
C THR A 129 -11.52 -0.28 -7.48
N ILE A 130 -10.40 0.38 -7.15
CA ILE A 130 -10.14 1.77 -7.55
C ILE A 130 -10.01 1.89 -9.09
N LYS A 131 -9.34 0.94 -9.74
CA LYS A 131 -9.26 0.87 -11.21
C LYS A 131 -10.64 0.75 -11.86
N SER A 132 -11.58 0.03 -11.23
CA SER A 132 -12.96 -0.05 -11.70
C SER A 132 -13.66 1.30 -11.68
N ILE A 133 -13.43 2.15 -10.67
CA ILE A 133 -13.98 3.52 -10.63
C ILE A 133 -13.45 4.32 -11.82
N ARG A 134 -12.13 4.29 -12.06
CA ARG A 134 -11.50 4.98 -13.20
C ARG A 134 -12.07 4.55 -14.55
N ASN A 135 -12.35 3.25 -14.72
CA ASN A 135 -12.93 2.74 -15.97
C ASN A 135 -14.35 3.31 -16.18
N ILE A 136 -15.13 3.47 -15.12
CA ILE A 136 -16.46 4.06 -15.19
C ILE A 136 -16.37 5.56 -15.51
N GLU A 137 -15.46 6.30 -14.84
CA GLU A 137 -15.18 7.70 -15.18
C GLU A 137 -14.84 7.87 -16.67
N ALA A 138 -13.98 7.00 -17.21
CA ALA A 138 -13.63 7.02 -18.63
C ALA A 138 -14.83 6.70 -19.54
N SER A 139 -15.74 5.82 -19.12
CA SER A 139 -16.93 5.46 -19.90
C SER A 139 -18.02 6.55 -19.97
N VAL A 140 -18.02 7.52 -19.04
CA VAL A 140 -18.96 8.66 -19.05
C VAL A 140 -18.51 9.78 -19.99
N GLN A 141 -17.21 9.85 -20.31
CA GLN A 141 -16.63 10.91 -21.12
C GLN A 141 -17.26 11.04 -22.52
N PRO A 142 -17.52 9.95 -23.27
CA PRO A 142 -18.22 10.04 -24.56
C PRO A 142 -19.59 10.74 -24.48
N SER A 143 -20.31 10.60 -23.36
CA SER A 143 -21.60 11.28 -23.16
C SER A 143 -21.42 12.79 -23.00
N ARG A 144 -20.37 13.23 -22.29
CA ARG A 144 -20.02 14.65 -22.14
C ARG A 144 -19.59 15.26 -23.46
N ASP A 145 -18.71 14.56 -24.19
CA ASP A 145 -18.19 15.00 -25.48
C ASP A 145 -19.31 15.12 -26.52
N ARG A 146 -20.26 14.17 -26.53
CA ARG A 146 -21.44 14.22 -27.39
C ARG A 146 -22.30 15.44 -27.09
N LYS A 147 -22.60 15.72 -25.82
CA LYS A 147 -23.38 16.90 -25.41
C LYS A 147 -22.68 18.19 -25.88
N GLN A 148 -21.38 18.33 -25.59
CA GLN A 148 -20.61 19.51 -25.99
C GLN A 148 -20.61 19.70 -27.51
N LYS A 149 -20.39 18.63 -28.28
CA LYS A 149 -20.37 18.67 -29.74
C LYS A 149 -21.70 19.15 -30.33
N ILE A 150 -22.84 18.72 -29.78
CA ILE A 150 -24.16 19.17 -30.24
C ILE A 150 -24.35 20.65 -29.89
N THR A 151 -23.96 21.08 -28.69
CA THR A 151 -24.00 22.49 -28.28
C THR A 151 -23.18 23.38 -29.21
N ASP A 152 -21.96 22.97 -29.55
CA ASP A 152 -21.08 23.73 -30.46
C ASP A 152 -21.66 23.82 -31.88
N GLN A 153 -22.28 22.74 -32.36
CA GLN A 153 -22.97 22.73 -33.66
C GLN A 153 -24.17 23.67 -33.68
N ILE A 154 -24.96 23.71 -32.60
CA ILE A 154 -26.08 24.65 -32.45
C ILE A 154 -25.55 26.09 -32.45
N ALA A 155 -24.51 26.39 -31.67
CA ALA A 155 -23.92 27.72 -31.60
C ALA A 155 -23.38 28.17 -32.98
N GLN A 156 -22.70 27.27 -33.69
CA GLN A 156 -22.17 27.55 -35.03
C GLN A 156 -23.28 27.80 -36.05
N LEU A 157 -24.35 27.00 -36.03
CA LEU A 157 -25.50 27.18 -36.93
C LEU A 157 -26.30 28.44 -36.60
N LYS A 158 -26.50 28.76 -35.31
CA LYS A 158 -27.15 30.02 -34.90
C LYS A 158 -26.37 31.26 -35.36
N TYR A 159 -25.04 31.18 -35.40
CA TYR A 159 -24.20 32.27 -35.88
C TYR A 159 -24.19 32.40 -37.42
N LYS A 160 -24.06 31.28 -38.15
CA LYS A 160 -23.90 31.30 -39.62
C LYS A 160 -25.22 31.29 -40.39
N GLU A 161 -26.20 30.53 -39.93
CA GLU A 161 -27.47 30.27 -40.62
C GLU A 161 -28.64 30.22 -39.61
N PRO A 162 -29.03 31.36 -39.02
CA PRO A 162 -30.00 31.41 -37.92
C PRO A 162 -31.39 30.89 -38.27
N ASN A 163 -31.75 30.86 -39.56
CA ASN A 163 -33.05 30.37 -40.03
C ASN A 163 -33.01 28.90 -40.49
N SER A 164 -31.92 28.17 -40.21
CA SER A 164 -31.77 26.78 -40.64
C SER A 164 -32.72 25.85 -39.86
N PRO A 165 -33.57 25.04 -40.52
CA PRO A 165 -34.47 24.10 -39.85
C PRO A 165 -33.71 22.99 -39.08
N LYS A 166 -32.41 22.82 -39.35
CA LYS A 166 -31.53 21.89 -38.63
C LYS A 166 -31.33 22.28 -37.16
N ILE A 167 -31.51 23.56 -36.82
CA ILE A 167 -31.37 24.04 -35.43
C ILE A 167 -32.38 23.34 -34.52
N VAL A 168 -33.65 23.25 -34.94
CA VAL A 168 -34.72 22.61 -34.15
C VAL A 168 -34.44 21.13 -33.91
N VAL A 169 -33.90 20.43 -34.92
CA VAL A 169 -33.53 19.01 -34.80
C VAL A 169 -32.37 18.82 -33.82
N LEU A 170 -31.34 19.67 -33.90
CA LEU A 170 -30.20 19.62 -32.98
C LEU A 170 -30.58 20.00 -31.56
N GLU A 171 -31.49 20.95 -31.37
CA GLU A 171 -32.02 21.30 -30.05
C GLU A 171 -32.76 20.12 -29.41
N GLN A 172 -33.57 19.39 -30.18
CA GLN A 172 -34.21 18.17 -29.70
C GLN A 172 -33.17 17.07 -29.39
N GLU A 173 -32.12 16.94 -30.20
CA GLU A 173 -31.02 16.00 -29.93
C GLU A 173 -30.24 16.40 -28.66
N LEU A 174 -30.04 17.70 -28.43
CA LEU A 174 -29.38 18.22 -27.23
C LEU A 174 -30.16 17.83 -25.97
N VAL A 175 -31.49 18.02 -25.95
CA VAL A 175 -32.33 17.63 -24.81
C VAL A 175 -32.17 16.13 -24.50
N ARG A 176 -32.10 15.29 -25.53
CA ARG A 176 -31.86 13.85 -25.36
C ARG A 176 -30.45 13.57 -24.82
N ALA A 177 -29.42 14.22 -25.37
CA ALA A 177 -28.04 14.06 -24.92
C ALA A 177 -27.83 14.58 -23.49
N GLU A 178 -28.55 15.63 -23.08
CA GLU A 178 -28.56 16.13 -21.70
C GLU A 178 -29.18 15.12 -20.73
N ALA A 179 -30.32 14.52 -21.08
CA ALA A 179 -30.92 13.46 -20.26
C ALA A 179 -30.01 12.24 -20.13
N GLU A 180 -29.39 11.78 -21.24
CA GLU A 180 -28.40 10.69 -21.24
C GLU A 180 -27.19 11.04 -20.35
N SER A 181 -26.68 12.28 -20.45
CA SER A 181 -25.58 12.77 -19.61
C SER A 181 -25.95 12.81 -18.12
N LEU A 182 -27.15 13.28 -17.76
CA LEU A 182 -27.60 13.33 -16.36
C LEU A 182 -27.67 11.94 -15.73
N VAL A 183 -28.18 10.95 -16.47
CA VAL A 183 -28.23 9.55 -16.00
C VAL A 183 -26.81 9.00 -15.81
N ALA A 184 -25.91 9.24 -16.77
CA ALA A 184 -24.52 8.78 -16.69
C ALA A 184 -23.75 9.40 -15.51
N GLU A 185 -23.93 10.71 -15.26
CA GLU A 185 -23.33 11.39 -14.10
C GLU A 185 -23.88 10.85 -12.77
N ALA A 186 -25.19 10.66 -12.66
CA ALA A 186 -25.81 10.10 -11.46
C ALA A 186 -25.29 8.68 -11.16
N GLN A 187 -25.16 7.84 -12.20
CA GLN A 187 -24.60 6.50 -12.08
C GLN A 187 -23.13 6.53 -11.63
N LEU A 188 -22.30 7.38 -12.26
CA LEU A 188 -20.90 7.56 -11.86
C LEU A 188 -20.80 7.99 -10.39
N SER A 189 -21.58 8.98 -10.00
CA SER A 189 -21.61 9.52 -8.64
C SER A 189 -21.94 8.42 -7.61
N ASN A 190 -22.94 7.59 -7.90
CA ASN A 190 -23.37 6.51 -7.02
C ASN A 190 -22.33 5.37 -6.92
N ILE A 191 -21.85 4.88 -8.07
CA ILE A 191 -20.88 3.77 -8.10
C ILE A 191 -19.54 4.19 -7.49
N THR A 192 -19.10 5.44 -7.72
CA THR A 192 -17.87 5.96 -7.11
C THR A 192 -17.97 5.93 -5.59
N ARG A 193 -19.07 6.38 -4.99
CA ARG A 193 -19.26 6.34 -3.53
C ARG A 193 -19.30 4.92 -2.98
N GLU A 194 -20.00 4.02 -3.66
CA GLU A 194 -20.10 2.62 -3.26
C GLU A 194 -18.74 1.93 -3.29
N LYS A 195 -18.05 1.98 -4.44
CA LYS A 195 -16.75 1.33 -4.63
C LYS A 195 -15.64 1.96 -3.81
N LEU A 196 -15.64 3.29 -3.63
CA LEU A 196 -14.64 3.96 -2.80
C LEU A 196 -14.75 3.49 -1.35
N LYS A 197 -15.98 3.45 -0.81
CA LYS A 197 -16.23 2.95 0.54
C LYS A 197 -15.80 1.49 0.67
N ALA A 198 -16.21 0.64 -0.26
CA ALA A 198 -15.86 -0.78 -0.25
C ALA A 198 -14.33 -0.99 -0.32
N ALA A 199 -13.64 -0.28 -1.22
CA ALA A 199 -12.20 -0.37 -1.43
C ALA A 199 -11.41 -0.04 -0.16
N PHE A 200 -11.69 1.12 0.47
CA PHE A 200 -10.96 1.53 1.66
C PHE A 200 -11.36 0.76 2.91
N THR A 201 -12.62 0.32 3.05
CA THR A 201 -12.99 -0.61 4.12
C THR A 201 -12.16 -1.89 4.01
N TYR A 202 -12.11 -2.50 2.83
CA TYR A 202 -11.32 -3.71 2.59
C TYR A 202 -9.83 -3.50 2.86
N GLN A 203 -9.26 -2.40 2.36
CA GLN A 203 -7.84 -2.05 2.55
C GLN A 203 -7.48 -1.87 4.03
N PHE A 204 -8.29 -1.13 4.80
CA PHE A 204 -7.99 -0.86 6.20
C PHE A 204 -8.22 -2.09 7.09
N ASP A 205 -9.18 -2.95 6.77
CA ASP A 205 -9.34 -4.22 7.47
C ASP A 205 -8.16 -5.17 7.20
N ALA A 206 -7.73 -5.27 5.95
CA ALA A 206 -6.54 -6.05 5.56
C ALA A 206 -5.26 -5.53 6.22
N LEU A 207 -5.11 -4.21 6.30
CA LEU A 207 -3.95 -3.56 6.94
C LEU A 207 -3.95 -3.79 8.44
N ARG A 208 -5.11 -3.69 9.11
CA ARG A 208 -5.22 -3.95 10.55
C ARG A 208 -4.85 -5.39 10.89
N GLU A 209 -5.38 -6.37 10.14
CA GLU A 209 -4.98 -7.77 10.33
C GLU A 209 -3.46 -7.95 10.18
N HIS A 210 -2.89 -7.37 9.14
CA HIS A 210 -1.46 -7.46 8.88
C HIS A 210 -0.64 -6.88 10.04
N CYS A 211 -0.92 -5.63 10.45
CA CYS A 211 -0.18 -4.96 11.53
C CYS A 211 -0.33 -5.66 12.88
N GLU A 212 -1.52 -6.17 13.22
CA GLU A 212 -1.71 -6.87 14.50
C GLU A 212 -1.00 -8.22 14.54
N LYS A 213 -0.99 -8.98 13.44
CA LYS A 213 -0.20 -10.21 13.34
C LYS A 213 1.30 -9.93 13.42
N LEU A 214 1.78 -8.85 12.81
CA LEU A 214 3.16 -8.38 12.96
C LEU A 214 3.48 -8.01 14.42
N ALA A 215 2.56 -7.36 15.12
CA ALA A 215 2.73 -7.02 16.53
C ALA A 215 2.83 -8.28 17.42
N ILE A 216 2.03 -9.31 17.14
CA ILE A 216 2.13 -10.62 17.80
C ILE A 216 3.54 -11.21 17.60
N ILE A 217 4.00 -11.30 16.35
CA ILE A 217 5.32 -11.85 16.03
C ILE A 217 6.44 -11.03 16.70
N ALA A 218 6.36 -9.70 16.67
CA ALA A 218 7.34 -8.83 17.32
C ALA A 218 7.42 -9.06 18.84
N GLY A 219 6.27 -9.31 19.49
CA GLY A 219 6.21 -9.65 20.91
C GLY A 219 6.95 -10.96 21.22
N TYR A 220 6.63 -12.03 20.52
CA TYR A 220 7.31 -13.33 20.69
C TYR A 220 8.78 -13.31 20.28
N GLY A 221 9.12 -12.56 19.23
CA GLY A 221 10.50 -12.35 18.80
C GLY A 221 11.34 -11.69 19.89
N LYS A 222 10.77 -10.74 20.64
CA LYS A 222 11.44 -10.17 21.81
C LYS A 222 11.61 -11.20 22.94
N HIS A 223 10.60 -12.04 23.20
CA HIS A 223 10.70 -13.09 24.22
C HIS A 223 11.79 -14.13 23.92
N LEU A 224 12.05 -14.43 22.65
CA LEU A 224 13.18 -15.30 22.26
C LEU A 224 14.53 -14.73 22.67
N LEU A 225 14.69 -13.40 22.69
CA LEU A 225 15.95 -12.76 23.06
C LEU A 225 16.29 -12.93 24.55
N GLU A 226 15.29 -13.15 25.40
CA GLU A 226 15.51 -13.42 26.84
C GLU A 226 16.20 -14.76 27.10
N LEU A 227 16.33 -15.62 26.08
CA LEU A 227 17.06 -16.89 26.16
C LEU A 227 18.57 -16.71 25.91
N ILE A 228 19.01 -15.53 25.48
CA ILE A 228 20.43 -15.21 25.30
C ILE A 228 20.96 -14.65 26.62
N ASP A 229 22.03 -15.26 27.15
CA ASP A 229 22.77 -14.71 28.29
C ASP A 229 23.79 -13.69 27.79
N ASP A 230 23.55 -12.40 28.09
CA ASP A 230 24.43 -11.30 27.74
C ASP A 230 25.55 -11.04 28.78
N THR A 231 25.65 -11.89 29.80
CA THR A 231 26.69 -11.79 30.82
C THR A 231 28.09 -11.94 30.20
N PRO A 232 29.00 -10.96 30.40
CA PRO A 232 30.36 -11.05 29.89
C PRO A 232 31.12 -12.23 30.50
N VAL A 233 31.90 -12.93 29.68
CA VAL A 233 32.74 -14.06 30.12
C VAL A 233 34.19 -13.61 30.26
N THR A 234 34.85 -14.06 31.33
CA THR A 234 36.26 -13.78 31.56
C THR A 234 37.12 -14.50 30.51
N PRO A 235 38.17 -13.88 29.95
CA PRO A 235 39.06 -14.57 29.01
C PRO A 235 39.61 -15.89 29.59
N GLY A 236 39.38 -17.00 28.88
CA GLY A 236 39.79 -18.34 29.29
C GLY A 236 38.72 -19.15 30.04
N GLU A 237 37.62 -18.52 30.43
CA GLU A 237 36.42 -19.19 30.95
C GLU A 237 35.46 -19.56 29.81
N THR A 238 34.73 -20.66 29.97
CA THR A 238 33.71 -21.10 29.00
C THR A 238 32.33 -20.63 29.44
N ARG A 239 31.47 -20.30 28.48
CA ARG A 239 30.03 -20.07 28.71
C ARG A 239 29.39 -21.29 29.40
N ASN A 240 28.31 -21.06 30.15
CA ASN A 240 27.48 -22.13 30.68
C ASN A 240 26.81 -22.92 29.55
N ALA A 241 26.48 -24.18 29.80
CA ALA A 241 25.74 -24.99 28.84
C ALA A 241 24.34 -24.42 28.62
N TYR A 242 23.93 -24.31 27.35
CA TYR A 242 22.61 -23.83 26.98
C TYR A 242 21.55 -24.95 27.08
N ASP A 243 20.42 -24.66 27.74
CA ASP A 243 19.28 -25.58 27.88
C ASP A 243 17.94 -24.99 27.42
N GLY A 244 17.95 -23.83 26.74
CA GLY A 244 16.76 -23.09 26.33
C GLY A 244 15.96 -23.68 25.16
N TYR A 245 16.38 -24.80 24.57
CA TYR A 245 15.76 -25.40 23.38
C TYR A 245 14.26 -25.73 23.54
N GLU A 246 13.84 -26.18 24.72
CA GLU A 246 12.44 -26.47 24.99
C GLU A 246 11.59 -25.19 25.07
N ALA A 247 12.15 -24.16 25.72
CA ALA A 247 11.51 -22.86 25.84
C ALA A 247 11.38 -22.14 24.49
N SER A 248 12.44 -22.14 23.67
CA SER A 248 12.44 -21.51 22.35
C SER A 248 11.41 -22.16 21.41
N LYS A 249 11.27 -23.49 21.47
CA LYS A 249 10.25 -24.24 20.74
C LYS A 249 8.84 -23.92 21.22
N ALA A 250 8.62 -23.81 22.53
CA ALA A 250 7.33 -23.42 23.10
C ALA A 250 6.92 -22.01 22.64
N ILE A 251 7.85 -21.05 22.62
CA ILE A 251 7.59 -19.68 22.14
C ILE A 251 7.11 -19.66 20.69
N ILE A 252 7.71 -20.49 19.82
CA ILE A 252 7.26 -20.63 18.43
C ILE A 252 5.85 -21.22 18.35
N GLN A 253 5.55 -22.26 19.12
CA GLN A 253 4.22 -22.87 19.14
C GLN A 253 3.15 -21.88 19.62
N ASP A 254 3.43 -21.13 20.68
CA ASP A 254 2.54 -20.10 21.21
C ASP A 254 2.28 -18.99 20.17
N CYS A 255 3.30 -18.62 19.40
CA CYS A 255 3.17 -17.65 18.31
C CYS A 255 2.31 -18.21 17.15
N GLU A 256 2.52 -19.47 16.73
CA GLU A 256 1.68 -20.14 15.73
C GLU A 256 0.20 -20.17 16.16
N ASP A 257 -0.05 -20.53 17.42
CA ASP A 257 -1.39 -20.61 17.98
C ASP A 257 -2.04 -19.22 18.06
N ALA A 258 -1.30 -18.19 18.48
CA ALA A 258 -1.78 -16.82 18.51
C ALA A 258 -2.13 -16.28 17.10
N LEU A 259 -1.30 -16.57 16.10
CA LEU A 259 -1.54 -16.18 14.71
C LEU A 259 -2.73 -16.92 14.09
N THR A 260 -2.88 -18.20 14.39
CA THR A 260 -3.95 -19.07 13.89
C THR A 260 -5.30 -18.67 14.47
N ASN A 261 -5.33 -18.34 15.76
CA ASN A 261 -6.55 -17.97 16.49
C ASN A 261 -6.89 -16.48 16.40
N TRP A 262 -6.03 -15.65 15.78
CA TRP A 262 -6.33 -14.23 15.59
C TRP A 262 -7.61 -14.04 14.76
N VAL A 263 -8.51 -13.21 15.28
CA VAL A 263 -9.76 -12.80 14.62
C VAL A 263 -10.01 -11.32 14.83
N GLN A 264 -10.65 -10.71 13.83
CA GLN A 264 -10.88 -9.26 13.79
C GLN A 264 -11.73 -8.72 14.96
N GLN A 265 -12.57 -9.58 15.57
CA GLN A 265 -13.42 -9.25 16.71
C GLN A 265 -12.62 -9.09 18.02
N ASN A 266 -11.50 -9.80 18.14
CA ASN A 266 -10.62 -9.78 19.32
C ASN A 266 -9.43 -8.83 19.12
N ALA A 267 -9.50 -7.97 18.11
CA ALA A 267 -8.46 -7.00 17.80
C ALA A 267 -8.19 -6.06 18.98
N ALA A 268 -6.92 -6.00 19.39
CA ALA A 268 -6.50 -5.16 20.51
C ALA A 268 -6.67 -3.65 20.19
N VAL A 269 -6.52 -3.27 18.92
CA VAL A 269 -6.62 -1.87 18.49
C VAL A 269 -8.03 -1.58 17.98
N SER A 270 -8.79 -0.76 18.74
CA SER A 270 -10.11 -0.27 18.34
C SER A 270 -10.14 1.25 18.21
N ALA A 271 -10.70 1.75 17.12
CA ALA A 271 -10.84 3.18 16.88
C ALA A 271 -11.91 3.79 17.80
N LYS A 272 -11.49 4.62 18.77
CA LYS A 272 -12.40 5.40 19.63
C LYS A 272 -12.60 6.80 19.06
N LEU A 273 -13.70 7.00 18.34
CA LEU A 273 -14.09 8.33 17.88
C LEU A 273 -14.42 9.23 19.07
N SER A 274 -13.91 10.47 19.04
CA SER A 274 -14.26 11.49 20.04
C SER A 274 -15.77 11.69 20.08
N THR A 275 -16.31 12.11 21.23
CA THR A 275 -17.76 12.36 21.38
C THR A 275 -18.26 13.35 20.32
N ARG A 276 -17.48 14.41 20.04
CA ARG A 276 -17.78 15.37 18.97
C ARG A 276 -17.86 14.72 17.60
N ALA A 277 -16.89 13.87 17.25
CA ALA A 277 -16.88 13.16 15.97
C ALA A 277 -18.07 12.19 15.87
N ARG A 278 -18.38 11.44 16.95
CA ARG A 278 -19.53 10.53 17.00
C ARG A 278 -20.85 11.26 16.79
N THR A 279 -21.07 12.37 17.49
CA THR A 279 -22.30 13.17 17.36
C THR A 279 -22.46 13.74 15.96
N LEU A 280 -21.38 14.24 15.34
CA LEU A 280 -21.39 14.72 13.96
C LEU A 280 -21.68 13.60 12.95
N SER A 281 -21.05 12.43 13.11
CA SER A 281 -21.30 11.27 12.25
C SER A 281 -22.71 10.70 12.42
N GLN A 282 -23.27 10.72 13.63
CA GLN A 282 -24.66 10.31 13.89
C GLN A 282 -25.65 11.31 13.29
N ARG A 283 -25.42 12.62 13.48
CA ARG A 283 -26.27 13.66 12.89
C ARG A 283 -26.31 13.58 11.36
N ARG A 284 -25.16 13.38 10.71
CA ARG A 284 -25.08 13.16 9.25
C ARG A 284 -25.79 11.87 8.80
N ARG A 285 -25.68 10.78 9.58
CA ARG A 285 -26.40 9.53 9.26
C ARG A 285 -27.91 9.68 9.40
N ASN A 286 -28.38 10.39 10.41
CA ASN A 286 -29.81 10.64 10.64
C ASN A 286 -30.40 11.58 9.59
N ALA A 287 -29.68 12.62 9.18
CA ALA A 287 -30.10 13.52 8.10
C ALA A 287 -30.25 12.79 6.74
N ARG A 288 -29.38 11.80 6.46
CA ARG A 288 -29.48 10.96 5.25
C ARG A 288 -30.67 9.99 5.25
N ARG A 289 -31.39 9.87 6.36
CA ARG A 289 -32.50 8.90 6.52
C ARG A 289 -33.87 9.53 6.26
N ASP A 290 -33.94 10.85 6.06
CA ASP A 290 -35.17 11.53 5.67
C ASP A 290 -35.38 11.39 4.15
N PRO A 291 -36.34 10.58 3.68
CA PRO A 291 -36.47 10.24 2.25
C PRO A 291 -37.09 11.37 1.41
N ASN A 292 -37.60 12.42 2.06
CA ASN A 292 -38.45 13.43 1.42
C ASN A 292 -37.68 14.59 0.79
N GLU A 293 -36.36 14.63 0.96
CA GLU A 293 -35.48 15.64 0.39
C GLU A 293 -34.65 14.98 -0.72
N GLY A 294 -35.01 15.24 -1.98
CA GLY A 294 -34.23 14.79 -3.13
C GLY A 294 -32.78 15.30 -3.00
N VAL A 295 -31.80 14.42 -3.22
CA VAL A 295 -30.39 14.82 -3.22
C VAL A 295 -30.17 15.73 -4.43
N ASP A 296 -30.14 17.05 -4.20
CA ASP A 296 -29.82 18.02 -5.23
C ASP A 296 -28.35 17.88 -5.64
N LEU A 297 -28.13 17.37 -6.85
CA LEU A 297 -26.80 17.17 -7.45
C LEU A 297 -26.34 18.38 -8.28
N SER A 298 -27.16 19.43 -8.41
CA SER A 298 -26.82 20.63 -9.19
C SER A 298 -25.60 21.38 -8.65
N HIS A 299 -25.29 21.19 -7.36
CA HIS A 299 -24.15 21.78 -6.66
C HIS A 299 -22.87 20.94 -6.73
N GLN A 300 -22.87 19.77 -7.39
CA GLN A 300 -21.69 18.89 -7.46
C GLN A 300 -20.51 19.53 -8.20
N ASP A 301 -20.80 20.49 -9.09
CA ASP A 301 -19.81 21.28 -9.84
C ASP A 301 -19.52 22.66 -9.23
N GLN A 302 -20.07 23.00 -8.05
CA GLN A 302 -19.68 24.25 -7.40
C GLN A 302 -18.23 24.18 -6.93
N PRO A 303 -17.37 25.14 -7.31
CA PRO A 303 -16.04 25.24 -6.72
C PRO A 303 -16.24 25.45 -5.21
N LEU A 304 -15.78 24.48 -4.41
CA LEU A 304 -15.77 24.55 -2.94
C LEU A 304 -15.27 25.94 -2.51
N GLU A 305 -16.11 26.74 -1.84
CA GLU A 305 -15.66 27.97 -1.19
C GLU A 305 -14.70 27.58 -0.05
N ARG A 306 -13.42 27.94 -0.24
CA ARG A 306 -12.24 27.42 0.48
C ARG A 306 -11.90 28.24 1.73
N GLU A 307 -12.88 28.78 2.45
CA GLU A 307 -12.62 29.72 3.54
C GLU A 307 -12.05 29.10 4.82
N SER A 308 -12.15 27.78 5.01
CA SER A 308 -11.47 27.12 6.14
C SER A 308 -10.06 26.71 5.73
N GLY A 309 -9.05 27.53 6.05
CA GLY A 309 -7.61 27.29 5.80
C GLY A 309 -6.99 26.06 6.49
N LEU A 310 -7.79 25.03 6.77
CA LEU A 310 -7.42 23.74 7.36
C LEU A 310 -7.09 22.68 6.31
N TRP A 311 -7.40 22.93 5.03
CA TRP A 311 -7.17 21.96 3.95
C TRP A 311 -6.51 22.65 2.77
N ILE A 312 -5.23 22.33 2.56
CA ILE A 312 -4.43 22.80 1.43
C ILE A 312 -4.67 21.82 0.27
N PRO A 313 -4.97 22.30 -0.96
CA PRO A 313 -5.09 21.45 -2.13
C PRO A 313 -3.88 20.54 -2.33
N ALA A 314 -4.09 19.32 -2.84
CA ALA A 314 -3.00 18.37 -3.13
C ALA A 314 -1.91 18.95 -4.04
N SER A 315 -2.23 19.94 -4.89
CA SER A 315 -1.30 20.66 -5.76
C SER A 315 -0.41 21.67 -5.02
N GLU A 316 -0.80 22.07 -3.81
CA GLU A 316 -0.10 23.07 -2.97
C GLU A 316 0.64 22.41 -1.79
N HIS A 317 0.52 21.09 -1.61
CA HIS A 317 1.50 20.35 -0.83
C HIS A 317 2.84 20.47 -1.57
N GLN A 318 3.77 21.25 -1.02
CA GLN A 318 5.12 21.41 -1.56
C GLN A 318 5.68 20.01 -1.90
N GLY A 319 5.83 19.77 -3.19
CA GLY A 319 6.72 18.72 -3.65
C GLY A 319 8.10 19.13 -3.18
N ASN A 320 8.66 18.40 -2.22
CA ASN A 320 10.08 18.09 -2.34
C ASN A 320 10.21 17.36 -3.69
N GLY A 321 10.36 18.15 -4.75
CA GLY A 321 11.29 17.77 -5.80
C GLY A 321 12.55 17.39 -5.05
N TYR A 322 12.96 16.14 -5.20
CA TYR A 322 14.38 15.91 -5.20
C TYR A 322 14.86 16.75 -6.38
N ASP A 323 15.30 17.97 -6.08
CA ASP A 323 16.18 18.70 -6.98
C ASP A 323 17.40 17.78 -7.08
N ASP A 324 17.53 17.15 -8.25
CA ASP A 324 18.76 16.53 -8.69
C ASP A 324 19.78 17.68 -8.81
N GLU A 325 20.40 18.04 -7.69
CA GLU A 325 21.74 18.61 -7.76
C GLU A 325 22.67 17.44 -8.10
N GLU A 326 23.07 17.43 -9.36
CA GLU A 326 24.19 16.66 -9.87
C GLU A 326 25.44 16.94 -9.01
N GLU A 327 25.75 16.06 -8.06
CA GLU A 327 27.13 15.86 -7.61
C GLU A 327 27.73 14.70 -8.40
N GLU A 328 28.36 15.06 -9.53
CA GLU A 328 29.52 14.32 -10.02
C GLU A 328 30.59 14.35 -8.93
N GLU A 329 30.91 13.21 -8.32
CA GLU A 329 32.28 12.97 -7.85
C GLU A 329 32.57 11.45 -7.86
N ASP A 330 33.24 11.03 -8.94
CA ASP A 330 34.04 9.82 -8.96
C ASP A 330 35.17 9.95 -7.92
N ALA A 331 35.12 9.17 -6.84
CA ALA A 331 36.28 8.90 -6.01
C ALA A 331 36.34 7.40 -5.64
N PRO A 332 37.39 6.66 -6.04
CA PRO A 332 37.52 5.25 -5.70
C PRO A 332 37.90 5.08 -4.22
N SER A 333 37.17 4.22 -3.52
CA SER A 333 37.45 3.80 -2.15
C SER A 333 38.78 3.05 -2.06
N THR A 334 39.74 3.55 -1.30
CA THR A 334 40.87 2.75 -0.81
C THR A 334 40.80 2.64 0.70
N VAL A 335 40.44 1.45 1.19
CA VAL A 335 40.58 1.05 2.59
C VAL A 335 41.75 0.08 2.69
N HIS A 336 42.85 0.51 3.31
CA HIS A 336 43.76 -0.30 4.12
C HIS A 336 44.56 0.67 5.00
N THR A 337 44.26 0.79 6.30
CA THR A 337 44.74 0.00 7.44
C THR A 337 45.87 0.74 8.19
N GLU A 338 45.60 0.98 9.48
CA GLU A 338 46.52 1.13 10.61
C GLU A 338 47.35 2.42 10.83
N THR A 339 47.10 3.00 12.01
CA THR A 339 47.90 4.00 12.70
C THR A 339 49.06 3.33 13.42
N ARG A 340 50.30 3.76 13.17
CA ARG A 340 51.40 3.61 14.14
C ARG A 340 52.44 4.71 13.93
N GLY A 341 52.80 5.37 15.04
CA GLY A 341 53.58 6.60 15.03
C GLY A 341 55.10 6.43 14.98
N ARG A 342 55.74 7.62 14.96
CA ARG A 342 57.13 7.92 15.34
C ARG A 342 58.23 7.33 14.43
N GLU A 343 58.87 8.17 13.65
CA GLU A 343 60.27 8.61 13.87
C GLU A 343 60.66 9.70 12.85
N GLU A 344 61.33 10.73 13.33
CA GLU A 344 62.02 11.75 12.54
C GLU A 344 63.30 11.12 11.98
N GLU A 345 63.52 11.21 10.67
CA GLU A 345 64.89 11.16 10.12
C GLU A 345 65.11 12.19 9.01
N ARG A 346 66.33 12.70 9.04
CA ARG A 346 66.89 13.84 8.33
C ARG A 346 67.17 13.53 6.85
N PRO A 347 67.27 14.53 5.97
CA PRO A 347 67.78 14.33 4.63
C PRO A 347 69.31 14.14 4.63
N ILE A 348 69.78 13.13 3.90
CA ILE A 348 71.17 13.01 3.46
C ILE A 348 71.24 13.48 2.00
N ALA A 349 72.04 14.51 1.72
CA ALA A 349 73.04 14.49 0.65
C ALA A 349 74.00 15.67 0.80
N ALA A 350 75.30 15.34 0.84
CA ALA A 350 76.52 16.15 0.97
C ALA A 350 76.95 16.51 2.41
#